data_AF-A0AAU6BYE5-F1
#
_entry.id   AF-A0AAU6BYE5-F1
#
_cell.length_a   1.000
_cell.length_b   1.000
_cell.length_c   1.000
_cell.angle_alpha   90.00
_cell.angle_beta   90.00
_cell.angle_gamma   90.00
#
_symmetry.space_group_name_H-M   'P 1'
#
loop_
_entity.id
_entity.type
_entity.pdbx_description
1 polymer ?
#
loop_
_entity_poly.entity_id
_entity_poly.type
_entity_poly.pdbx_seq_one_letter_code
_entity_poly.pdbx_strand_id
1 'polypeptide(L)'
;MPDDLLTPSTASDGLLSGEQVSDLYSRGIRCVALDEPVSLRSPTPRDLRALDFVRNATGRGLLVRWHLRAGRRADPALTAHHLTHLQPPVSLDGGRSVERLAEWRTRFYVGRCVWRRGPGFVQIRDRRDGVLQRFDLIQPEYVQAVTLLEDQRADGVDPKVLAALRAEHLVLDFGGRDWWAPYRIDRWPVPSMVL
;
A
#
# COMPACT_ATOMS: atom_id res chain seq x y z
N MET A 1 -4.22 21.95 -30.49
CA MET A 1 -3.93 20.50 -30.39
C MET A 1 -2.93 20.32 -29.25
N PRO A 2 -3.32 19.89 -28.05
CA PRO A 2 -2.35 19.54 -27.02
C PRO A 2 -2.30 18.02 -26.87
N ASP A 3 -1.23 17.41 -27.40
CA ASP A 3 -0.97 15.97 -27.37
C ASP A 3 0.17 15.60 -26.40
N ASP A 4 0.34 16.39 -25.33
CA ASP A 4 1.51 16.30 -24.42
C ASP A 4 1.16 16.00 -22.94
N LEU A 5 -0.09 15.66 -22.60
CA LEU A 5 -0.52 15.61 -21.19
C LEU A 5 -0.37 14.26 -20.47
N LEU A 6 0.18 13.22 -21.10
CA LEU A 6 0.20 11.88 -20.50
C LEU A 6 1.47 11.06 -20.77
N THR A 7 2.62 11.70 -20.96
CA THR A 7 3.87 10.94 -20.92
C THR A 7 4.11 10.49 -19.47
N PRO A 8 4.09 9.18 -19.18
CA PRO A 8 4.30 8.71 -17.82
C PRO A 8 5.72 9.09 -17.38
N SER A 9 5.84 9.73 -16.23
CA SER A 9 7.15 9.91 -15.62
C SER A 9 7.64 8.55 -15.12
N THR A 10 8.85 8.18 -15.54
CA THR A 10 9.58 7.05 -15.00
C THR A 10 10.13 7.40 -13.60
N ALA A 11 9.98 6.51 -12.64
CA ALA A 11 10.63 6.61 -11.33
C ALA A 11 11.83 5.64 -11.28
N SER A 12 13.04 6.16 -11.01
CA SER A 12 14.26 5.37 -10.83
C SER A 12 14.41 4.86 -9.38
N ASP A 13 15.31 3.91 -9.14
CA ASP A 13 15.46 3.23 -7.84
C ASP A 13 15.82 4.12 -6.63
N GLY A 14 16.44 5.29 -6.88
CA GLY A 14 16.72 6.30 -5.84
C GLY A 14 15.49 7.12 -5.43
N LEU A 15 14.35 6.89 -6.09
CA LEU A 15 13.17 7.75 -6.11
C LEU A 15 11.90 7.00 -5.67
N LEU A 16 11.93 6.23 -4.59
CA LEU A 16 10.78 5.43 -4.13
C LEU A 16 10.47 5.69 -2.65
N SER A 17 9.94 6.88 -2.34
CA SER A 17 9.52 7.28 -0.98
C SER A 17 8.13 7.97 -0.98
N GLY A 18 7.50 8.05 0.20
CA GLY A 18 6.23 8.78 0.38
C GLY A 18 6.36 10.29 0.16
N GLU A 19 7.49 10.88 0.52
CA GLU A 19 7.77 12.31 0.27
C GLU A 19 7.77 12.61 -1.23
N GLN A 20 8.32 11.71 -2.04
CA GLN A 20 8.31 11.89 -3.48
C GLN A 20 6.93 11.77 -4.10
N VAL A 21 6.07 10.87 -3.60
CA VAL A 21 4.67 10.83 -4.03
C VAL A 21 4.02 12.20 -3.83
N SER A 22 4.32 12.86 -2.70
CA SER A 22 3.84 14.21 -2.41
C SER A 22 4.44 15.27 -3.35
N ASP A 23 5.75 15.20 -3.64
CA ASP A 23 6.42 16.10 -4.59
C ASP A 23 5.81 16.00 -5.99
N LEU A 24 5.78 14.79 -6.56
CA LEU A 24 5.22 14.51 -7.89
C LEU A 24 3.78 15.02 -7.99
N TYR A 25 2.97 14.73 -6.99
CA TYR A 25 1.58 15.18 -6.96
C TYR A 25 1.47 16.71 -6.90
N SER A 26 2.32 17.38 -6.11
CA SER A 26 2.34 18.85 -6.00
C SER A 26 2.72 19.52 -7.32
N ARG A 27 3.59 18.88 -8.12
CA ARG A 27 3.98 19.29 -9.48
C ARG A 27 2.93 19.00 -10.56
N GLY A 28 1.75 18.51 -10.18
CA GLY A 28 0.66 18.22 -11.11
C GLY A 28 0.74 16.84 -11.77
N ILE A 29 1.71 16.00 -11.44
CA ILE A 29 1.82 14.64 -11.99
C ILE A 29 0.70 13.79 -11.42
N ARG A 30 0.03 13.02 -12.29
CA ARG A 30 -1.10 12.15 -11.94
C ARG A 30 -0.92 10.70 -12.35
N CYS A 31 0.12 10.39 -13.14
CA CYS A 31 0.45 9.05 -13.56
C CYS A 31 1.97 8.88 -13.59
N VAL A 32 2.45 7.76 -13.06
CA VAL A 32 3.85 7.34 -13.13
C VAL A 32 3.93 5.86 -13.46
N ALA A 33 5.08 5.45 -14.00
CA ALA A 33 5.37 4.03 -14.24
C ALA A 33 6.58 3.59 -13.43
N LEU A 34 6.50 2.39 -12.87
CA LEU A 34 7.65 1.68 -12.31
C LEU A 34 8.27 0.82 -13.42
N ASP A 35 9.53 1.07 -13.74
CA ASP A 35 10.20 0.42 -14.86
C ASP A 35 10.44 -1.07 -14.62
N GLU A 36 10.77 -1.46 -13.38
CA GLU A 36 10.99 -2.87 -13.05
C GLU A 36 9.84 -3.45 -12.22
N PRO A 37 9.43 -4.70 -12.51
CA PRO A 37 8.42 -5.40 -11.72
C PRO A 37 8.78 -5.52 -10.24
N VAL A 38 7.77 -5.44 -9.38
CA VAL A 38 7.90 -5.65 -7.93
C VAL A 38 7.79 -7.14 -7.63
N SER A 39 8.77 -7.71 -6.95
CA SER A 39 8.81 -9.12 -6.55
C SER A 39 8.49 -9.29 -5.06
N LEU A 40 7.51 -10.15 -4.71
CA LEU A 40 7.13 -10.40 -3.31
C LEU A 40 7.57 -11.76 -2.75
N ARG A 41 8.03 -12.68 -3.61
CA ARG A 41 8.49 -14.01 -3.16
C ARG A 41 9.80 -13.94 -2.37
N SER A 42 10.68 -13.04 -2.79
CA SER A 42 12.00 -12.82 -2.19
C SER A 42 12.34 -11.35 -2.40
N PRO A 43 11.61 -10.44 -1.74
CA PRO A 43 11.72 -9.02 -2.02
C PRO A 43 13.09 -8.51 -1.62
N THR A 44 13.68 -7.76 -2.54
CA THR A 44 14.82 -6.88 -2.24
C THR A 44 14.32 -5.65 -1.48
N PRO A 45 15.21 -4.87 -0.83
CA PRO A 45 14.83 -3.57 -0.27
C PRO A 45 14.18 -2.64 -1.30
N ARG A 46 14.56 -2.76 -2.58
CA ARG A 46 13.96 -2.01 -3.68
C ARG A 46 12.50 -2.40 -3.91
N ASP A 47 12.18 -3.69 -3.88
CA ASP A 47 10.80 -4.18 -4.05
C ASP A 47 9.88 -3.65 -2.96
N LEU A 48 10.33 -3.62 -1.70
CA LEU A 48 9.54 -3.06 -0.60
C LEU A 48 9.36 -1.55 -0.72
N ARG A 49 10.40 -0.81 -1.11
CA ARG A 49 10.27 0.63 -1.41
C ARG A 49 9.31 0.91 -2.57
N ALA A 50 9.36 0.10 -3.63
CA ALA A 50 8.43 0.19 -4.75
C ALA A 50 6.98 -0.09 -4.31
N LEU A 51 6.78 -1.08 -3.44
CA LEU A 51 5.46 -1.39 -2.88
C LEU A 51 4.95 -0.28 -1.95
N ASP A 52 5.82 0.31 -1.13
CA ASP A 52 5.51 1.51 -0.32
C ASP A 52 5.16 2.70 -1.21
N PHE A 53 5.86 2.89 -2.33
CA PHE A 53 5.52 3.92 -3.29
C PHE A 53 4.11 3.71 -3.84
N VAL A 54 3.75 2.48 -4.24
CA VAL A 54 2.38 2.13 -4.69
C VAL A 54 1.36 2.37 -3.58
N ARG A 55 1.67 2.01 -2.33
CA ARG A 55 0.82 2.25 -1.15
C ARG A 55 0.55 3.74 -0.95
N ASN A 56 1.59 4.56 -0.92
CA ASN A 56 1.49 6.00 -0.73
C ASN A 56 0.78 6.67 -1.92
N ALA A 57 1.12 6.29 -3.15
CA ALA A 57 0.48 6.80 -4.37
C ALA A 57 -1.01 6.44 -4.42
N THR A 58 -1.38 5.24 -3.96
CA THR A 58 -2.79 4.83 -3.79
C THR A 58 -3.53 5.77 -2.85
N GLY A 59 -2.97 6.05 -1.67
CA GLY A 59 -3.56 6.98 -0.70
C GLY A 59 -3.68 8.41 -1.19
N ARG A 60 -2.76 8.84 -2.07
CA ARG A 60 -2.74 10.19 -2.65
C ARG A 60 -3.59 10.33 -3.93
N GLY A 61 -4.02 9.22 -4.53
CA GLY A 61 -4.68 9.23 -5.83
C GLY A 61 -3.73 9.53 -7.00
N LEU A 62 -2.45 9.20 -6.87
CA LEU A 62 -1.47 9.20 -7.96
C LEU A 62 -1.51 7.83 -8.66
N LEU A 63 -1.87 7.78 -9.94
CA LEU A 63 -1.91 6.51 -10.67
C LEU A 63 -0.50 5.93 -10.83
N VAL A 64 -0.33 4.65 -10.54
CA VAL A 64 0.93 3.93 -10.74
C VAL A 64 0.70 2.79 -11.72
N ARG A 65 1.46 2.79 -12.82
CA ARG A 65 1.59 1.64 -13.70
C ARG A 65 2.74 0.78 -13.20
N TRP A 66 2.40 -0.38 -12.64
CA TRP A 66 3.38 -1.28 -12.05
C TRP A 66 3.08 -2.74 -12.39
N HIS A 67 4.08 -3.59 -12.31
CA HIS A 67 3.97 -5.01 -12.61
C HIS A 67 4.29 -5.82 -11.35
N LEU A 68 3.46 -6.80 -11.01
CA LEU A 68 3.63 -7.62 -9.82
C LEU A 68 4.09 -9.04 -10.18
N ARG A 69 5.18 -9.46 -9.54
CA ARG A 69 5.64 -10.85 -9.46
C ARG A 69 5.32 -11.38 -8.06
N ALA A 70 4.11 -11.90 -7.90
CA ALA A 70 3.69 -12.57 -6.66
C ALA A 70 4.38 -13.93 -6.53
N GLY A 71 4.65 -14.60 -7.65
CA GLY A 71 5.23 -15.92 -7.71
C GLY A 71 4.17 -17.03 -7.77
N ARG A 72 4.50 -18.13 -8.45
CA ARG A 72 3.56 -19.24 -8.74
C ARG A 72 2.97 -19.94 -7.52
N ARG A 73 3.63 -19.83 -6.35
CA ARG A 73 3.21 -20.43 -5.08
C ARG A 73 2.72 -19.39 -4.07
N ALA A 74 2.48 -18.16 -4.50
CA ALA A 74 1.89 -17.16 -3.63
C ALA A 74 0.53 -17.66 -3.12
N ASP A 75 0.26 -17.38 -1.85
CA ASP A 75 -1.06 -17.58 -1.26
C ASP A 75 -2.11 -16.87 -2.14
N PRO A 76 -3.15 -17.57 -2.63
CA PRO A 76 -4.25 -16.94 -3.36
C PRO A 76 -4.87 -15.74 -2.63
N ALA A 77 -4.92 -15.77 -1.29
CA ALA A 77 -5.45 -14.68 -0.47
C ALA A 77 -4.65 -13.38 -0.64
N LEU A 78 -3.35 -13.46 -0.98
CA LEU A 78 -2.51 -12.29 -1.19
C LEU A 78 -3.10 -11.34 -2.24
N THR A 79 -3.45 -11.89 -3.41
CA THR A 79 -3.96 -11.10 -4.54
C THR A 79 -5.48 -11.00 -4.58
N ALA A 80 -6.20 -11.93 -3.93
CA ALA A 80 -7.65 -11.89 -3.83
C ALA A 80 -8.13 -10.98 -2.67
N HIS A 81 -7.31 -10.74 -1.65
CA HIS A 81 -7.73 -10.02 -0.45
C HIS A 81 -6.66 -9.04 0.05
N HIS A 82 -5.49 -9.52 0.47
CA HIS A 82 -4.56 -8.73 1.30
C HIS A 82 -4.04 -7.46 0.62
N LEU A 83 -3.79 -7.50 -0.70
CA LEU A 83 -3.28 -6.37 -1.49
C LEU A 83 -4.37 -5.61 -2.26
N THR A 84 -5.63 -6.04 -2.20
CA THR A 84 -6.71 -5.46 -3.01
C THR A 84 -7.09 -4.02 -2.66
N HIS A 85 -6.52 -3.48 -1.57
CA HIS A 85 -6.61 -2.06 -1.21
C HIS A 85 -5.64 -1.19 -1.99
N LEU A 86 -4.63 -1.76 -2.64
CA LEU A 86 -3.70 -1.06 -3.52
C LEU A 86 -4.27 -0.97 -4.94
N GLN A 87 -3.85 0.06 -5.69
CA GLN A 87 -4.14 0.15 -7.12
C GLN A 87 -3.70 -1.15 -7.83
N PRO A 88 -4.58 -1.76 -8.64
CA PRO A 88 -4.28 -3.04 -9.29
C PRO A 88 -3.08 -2.88 -10.25
N PRO A 89 -2.14 -3.85 -10.29
CA PRO A 89 -1.02 -3.79 -11.21
C PRO A 89 -1.47 -3.91 -12.68
N VAL A 90 -0.62 -3.51 -13.60
CA VAL A 90 -0.80 -3.72 -15.04
C VAL A 90 -0.76 -5.20 -15.37
N SER A 91 0.14 -5.96 -14.73
CA SER A 91 0.25 -7.41 -14.91
C SER A 91 0.55 -8.12 -13.60
N LEU A 92 0.14 -9.38 -13.55
CA LEU A 92 0.41 -10.33 -12.47
C LEU A 92 1.00 -11.61 -13.06
N ASP A 93 2.03 -12.17 -12.44
CA ASP A 93 2.59 -13.47 -12.84
C ASP A 93 1.81 -14.68 -12.25
N GLY A 94 2.07 -15.87 -12.79
CA GLY A 94 1.48 -17.12 -12.31
C GLY A 94 0.15 -17.51 -12.96
N GLY A 95 -0.42 -18.63 -12.51
CA GLY A 95 -1.65 -19.18 -13.09
C GLY A 95 -2.87 -18.30 -12.84
N ARG A 96 -3.85 -18.33 -13.76
CA ARG A 96 -5.09 -17.55 -13.69
C ARG A 96 -4.87 -16.06 -13.40
N SER A 97 -3.79 -15.50 -13.93
CA SER A 97 -3.39 -14.11 -13.64
C SER A 97 -4.41 -13.11 -14.17
N VAL A 98 -5.06 -13.40 -15.30
CA VAL A 98 -6.11 -12.56 -15.89
C VAL A 98 -7.33 -12.49 -14.97
N GLU A 99 -7.80 -13.63 -14.48
CA GLU A 99 -8.96 -13.72 -13.59
C GLU A 99 -8.66 -13.07 -12.23
N ARG A 100 -7.50 -13.36 -11.65
CA ARG A 100 -7.07 -12.74 -10.39
C ARG A 100 -6.94 -11.23 -10.51
N LEU A 101 -6.46 -10.74 -11.65
CA LEU A 101 -6.35 -9.29 -11.89
C LEU A 101 -7.72 -8.63 -12.11
N ALA A 102 -8.65 -9.32 -12.79
CA ALA A 102 -10.03 -8.86 -12.88
C ALA A 102 -10.70 -8.77 -11.51
N GLU A 103 -10.50 -9.78 -10.65
CA GLU A 103 -11.01 -9.77 -9.28
C GLU A 103 -10.41 -8.64 -8.44
N TRP A 104 -9.10 -8.42 -8.50
CA TRP A 104 -8.44 -7.29 -7.82
C TRP A 104 -9.06 -5.97 -8.26
N ARG A 105 -9.25 -5.74 -9.57
CA ARG A 105 -9.88 -4.51 -10.10
C ARG A 105 -11.30 -4.32 -9.55
N THR A 106 -12.10 -5.37 -9.46
CA THR A 106 -13.46 -5.30 -8.90
C THR A 106 -13.46 -4.98 -7.41
N ARG A 107 -12.47 -5.46 -6.66
CA ARG A 107 -12.35 -5.22 -5.22
C ARG A 107 -11.70 -3.86 -4.91
N PHE A 108 -10.86 -3.33 -5.77
CA PHE A 108 -10.14 -2.10 -5.50
C PHE A 108 -11.06 -0.88 -5.39
N TYR A 109 -10.89 -0.11 -4.31
CA TYR A 109 -11.34 1.28 -4.20
C TYR A 109 -10.49 2.02 -3.16
N VAL A 110 -10.40 3.35 -3.30
CA VAL A 110 -9.67 4.21 -2.36
C VAL A 110 -10.40 4.26 -1.02
N GLY A 111 -9.66 4.18 0.09
CA GLY A 111 -10.20 4.06 1.44
C GLY A 111 -10.41 2.62 1.93
N ARG A 112 -10.00 1.59 1.18
CA ARG A 112 -10.27 0.18 1.51
C ARG A 112 -9.47 -0.33 2.72
N CYS A 113 -8.20 0.05 2.89
CA CYS A 113 -7.40 -0.26 4.09
C CYS A 113 -6.47 0.91 4.38
N VAL A 114 -6.80 1.68 5.42
CA VAL A 114 -6.25 3.01 5.65
C VAL A 114 -6.00 3.29 7.11
N TRP A 115 -5.08 4.20 7.38
CA TRP A 115 -4.84 4.68 8.73
C TRP A 115 -4.73 6.21 8.79
N ARG A 116 -4.97 6.76 9.98
CA ARG A 116 -4.70 8.16 10.32
C ARG A 116 -4.06 8.26 11.69
N ARG A 117 -3.29 9.33 11.89
CA ARG A 117 -2.69 9.69 13.17
C ARG A 117 -3.41 10.89 13.77
N GLY A 118 -3.69 10.84 15.06
CA GLY A 118 -4.03 12.02 15.85
C GLY A 118 -3.13 12.12 17.10
N PRO A 119 -3.36 13.10 17.97
CA PRO A 119 -2.58 13.25 19.20
C PRO A 119 -2.71 12.01 20.09
N GLY A 120 -1.62 11.23 20.23
CA GLY A 120 -1.57 10.05 21.09
C GLY A 120 -2.31 8.81 20.56
N PHE A 121 -2.79 8.81 19.31
CA PHE A 121 -3.47 7.64 18.76
C PHE A 121 -3.21 7.42 17.26
N VAL A 122 -3.35 6.17 16.84
CA VAL A 122 -3.52 5.77 15.45
C VAL A 122 -4.87 5.07 15.30
N GLN A 123 -5.61 5.43 14.25
CA GLN A 123 -6.84 4.75 13.91
C GLN A 123 -6.72 4.11 12.53
N ILE A 124 -7.08 2.84 12.45
CA ILE A 124 -7.08 2.06 11.22
C ILE A 124 -8.53 1.73 10.85
N ARG A 125 -8.83 1.83 9.57
CA ARG A 125 -10.11 1.41 8.98
C ARG A 125 -9.79 0.42 7.88
N ASP A 126 -10.28 -0.79 8.02
CA ASP A 126 -10.09 -1.87 7.06
C ASP A 126 -11.43 -2.39 6.57
N ARG A 127 -11.57 -2.54 5.26
CA ARG A 127 -12.75 -3.07 4.58
C ARG A 127 -12.39 -4.19 3.62
N ARG A 128 -11.20 -4.78 3.74
CA ARG A 128 -10.77 -5.88 2.86
C ARG A 128 -11.70 -7.09 2.96
N ASP A 129 -12.31 -7.33 4.12
CA ASP A 129 -13.33 -8.36 4.37
C ASP A 129 -14.75 -7.99 3.91
N GLY A 130 -14.95 -6.80 3.32
CA GLY A 130 -16.27 -6.31 2.89
C GLY A 130 -17.08 -5.65 4.01
N VAL A 131 -16.67 -5.80 5.28
CA VAL A 131 -17.21 -5.07 6.44
C VAL A 131 -16.15 -4.13 7.01
N LEU A 132 -16.58 -3.02 7.62
CA LEU A 132 -15.65 -2.09 8.26
C LEU A 132 -15.15 -2.65 9.59
N GLN A 133 -13.87 -3.01 9.63
CA GLN A 133 -13.10 -3.22 10.85
C GLN A 133 -12.40 -1.91 11.24
N ARG A 134 -12.45 -1.58 12.53
CA ARG A 134 -11.82 -0.38 13.09
C ARG A 134 -10.91 -0.78 14.24
N PHE A 135 -9.66 -0.33 14.16
CA PHE A 135 -8.67 -0.51 15.22
C PHE A 135 -8.30 0.87 15.77
N ASP A 136 -8.56 1.09 17.05
CA ASP A 136 -8.15 2.31 17.76
C ASP A 136 -6.91 1.98 18.60
N LEU A 137 -5.74 2.30 18.05
CA LEU A 137 -4.45 2.07 18.69
C LEU A 137 -4.11 3.28 19.56
N ILE A 138 -4.37 3.17 20.86
CA ILE A 138 -4.14 4.23 21.85
C ILE A 138 -2.96 3.93 22.77
N GLN A 139 -2.54 2.67 22.84
CA GLN A 139 -1.40 2.27 23.65
C GLN A 139 -0.09 2.75 22.98
N PRO A 140 0.84 3.36 23.72
CA PRO A 140 2.06 3.96 23.16
C PRO A 140 2.89 3.01 22.30
N GLU A 141 2.99 1.74 22.68
CA GLU A 141 3.74 0.71 21.97
C GLU A 141 3.17 0.44 20.57
N TYR A 142 1.85 0.48 20.40
CA TYR A 142 1.20 0.34 19.09
C TYR A 142 1.36 1.61 18.25
N VAL A 143 1.24 2.79 18.85
CA VAL A 143 1.45 4.07 18.16
C VAL A 143 2.89 4.17 17.64
N GLN A 144 3.85 3.75 18.47
CA GLN A 144 5.28 3.69 18.11
C GLN A 144 5.54 2.63 17.03
N ALA A 145 4.92 1.45 17.14
CA ALA A 145 5.05 0.40 16.15
C ALA A 145 4.63 0.89 14.75
N VAL A 146 3.53 1.62 14.63
CA VAL A 146 3.09 2.18 13.34
C VAL A 146 4.13 3.15 12.76
N THR A 147 4.78 3.98 13.58
CA THR A 147 5.85 4.87 13.11
C THR A 147 7.03 4.06 12.54
N LEU A 148 7.47 3.04 13.26
CA LEU A 148 8.58 2.19 12.81
C LEU A 148 8.22 1.41 11.55
N LEU A 149 7.00 0.90 11.46
CA LEU A 149 6.51 0.13 10.33
C LEU A 149 6.34 0.98 9.05
N GLU A 150 5.92 2.23 9.19
CA GLU A 150 5.91 3.19 8.07
C GLU A 150 7.31 3.46 7.52
N ASP A 151 8.33 3.42 8.38
CA ASP A 151 9.75 3.59 8.01
C ASP A 151 10.44 2.28 7.59
N GLN A 152 9.70 1.16 7.41
CA GLN A 152 10.23 -0.19 7.15
C GLN A 152 11.20 -0.72 8.23
N ARG A 153 11.03 -0.31 9.49
CA ARG A 153 11.87 -0.67 10.64
C ARG A 153 11.18 -1.68 11.57
N ALA A 154 10.68 -2.76 11.01
CA ALA A 154 9.93 -3.78 11.74
C ALA A 154 10.76 -4.49 12.84
N ASP A 155 12.08 -4.52 12.69
CA ASP A 155 13.04 -5.05 13.67
C ASP A 155 13.04 -4.27 15.00
N GLY A 156 12.63 -3.00 14.98
CA GLY A 156 12.47 -2.18 16.19
C GLY A 156 11.11 -2.33 16.89
N VAL A 157 10.18 -3.12 16.35
CA VAL A 157 8.83 -3.28 16.89
C VAL A 157 8.81 -4.38 17.96
N ASP A 158 8.08 -4.16 19.06
CA ASP A 158 7.85 -5.21 20.05
C ASP A 158 7.28 -6.48 19.37
N PRO A 159 7.88 -7.67 19.56
CA PRO A 159 7.45 -8.88 18.87
C PRO A 159 5.98 -9.27 19.11
N LYS A 160 5.42 -8.97 20.29
CA LYS A 160 4.00 -9.24 20.60
C LYS A 160 3.09 -8.29 19.85
N VAL A 161 3.47 -7.01 19.76
CA VAL A 161 2.74 -6.00 18.97
C VAL A 161 2.78 -6.38 17.48
N LEU A 162 3.95 -6.75 16.97
CA LEU A 162 4.12 -7.19 15.59
C LEU A 162 3.27 -8.44 15.29
N ALA A 163 3.27 -9.43 16.19
CA ALA A 163 2.45 -10.63 16.06
C ALA A 163 0.94 -10.30 16.04
N ALA A 164 0.48 -9.39 16.89
CA ALA A 164 -0.92 -8.94 16.88
C ALA A 164 -1.29 -8.25 15.56
N LEU A 165 -0.43 -7.36 15.05
CA LEU A 165 -0.68 -6.66 13.78
C LEU A 165 -0.66 -7.63 12.57
N ARG A 166 0.17 -8.69 12.62
CA ARG A 166 0.18 -9.76 11.61
C ARG A 166 -1.10 -10.60 11.67
N ALA A 167 -1.59 -10.93 12.86
CA ALA A 167 -2.83 -11.69 13.02
C ALA A 167 -4.04 -10.98 12.37
N GLU A 168 -4.03 -9.65 12.39
CA GLU A 168 -5.04 -8.81 11.74
C GLU A 168 -4.73 -8.48 10.26
N HIS A 169 -3.70 -9.09 9.67
CA HIS A 169 -3.22 -8.83 8.30
C HIS A 169 -2.89 -7.35 8.01
N LEU A 170 -2.58 -6.57 9.05
CA LEU A 170 -2.14 -5.17 8.95
C LEU A 170 -0.64 -5.09 8.67
N VAL A 171 0.11 -6.11 9.09
CA VAL A 171 1.47 -6.38 8.66
C VAL A 171 1.48 -7.69 7.87
N LEU A 172 2.08 -7.67 6.68
CA LEU A 172 2.22 -8.83 5.79
C LEU A 172 3.68 -9.29 5.76
N ASP A 173 3.90 -10.61 5.70
CA ASP A 173 5.24 -11.17 5.49
C ASP A 173 5.48 -11.41 3.98
N PHE A 174 6.57 -10.85 3.47
CA PHE A 174 7.08 -11.12 2.14
C PHE A 174 8.52 -11.61 2.22
N GLY A 175 8.69 -12.93 2.10
CA GLY A 175 10.01 -13.56 2.10
C GLY A 175 10.80 -13.28 3.38
N GLY A 176 10.14 -13.27 4.54
CA GLY A 176 10.75 -13.00 5.84
C GLY A 176 10.92 -11.50 6.15
N ARG A 177 10.30 -10.61 5.37
CA ARG A 177 10.28 -9.18 5.63
C ARG A 177 8.86 -8.71 5.90
N ASP A 178 8.70 -7.99 6.99
CA ASP A 178 7.43 -7.35 7.34
C ASP A 178 7.16 -6.12 6.50
N TRP A 179 5.93 -6.01 6.04
CA TRP A 179 5.45 -4.87 5.28
C TRP A 179 4.13 -4.35 5.83
N TRP A 180 4.09 -3.04 6.08
CA TRP A 180 2.90 -2.36 6.58
C TRP A 180 1.87 -2.14 5.48
N ALA A 181 0.68 -2.74 5.63
CA ALA A 181 -0.32 -2.75 4.58
C ALA A 181 -1.15 -1.46 4.47
N PRO A 182 -1.70 -0.89 5.57
CA PRO A 182 -2.52 0.31 5.49
C PRO A 182 -1.77 1.51 4.91
N TYR A 183 -2.37 2.25 3.98
CA TYR A 183 -1.81 3.56 3.59
C TYR A 183 -2.35 4.68 4.47
N ARG A 184 -1.54 5.72 4.64
CA ARG A 184 -1.95 6.93 5.33
C ARG A 184 -2.97 7.70 4.47
N ILE A 185 -4.05 8.16 5.08
CA ILE A 185 -4.91 9.16 4.46
C ILE A 185 -4.35 10.55 4.73
N ASP A 186 -3.92 11.23 3.67
CA ASP A 186 -3.49 12.63 3.75
C ASP A 186 -4.61 13.63 3.45
N ARG A 187 -5.65 13.20 2.72
CA ARG A 187 -6.82 14.02 2.39
C ARG A 187 -8.07 13.17 2.54
N TRP A 188 -8.98 13.58 3.42
CA TRP A 188 -10.28 12.93 3.52
C TRP A 188 -11.06 13.23 2.22
N PRO A 189 -11.48 12.21 1.43
CA PRO A 189 -12.10 12.44 0.12
C PRO A 189 -13.56 12.92 0.21
N VAL A 190 -14.08 13.09 1.42
CA VAL A 190 -15.42 13.62 1.69
C VAL A 190 -15.23 14.88 2.53
N PRO A 191 -15.95 15.98 2.31
CA PRO A 191 -16.05 17.00 3.35
C PRO A 191 -16.55 16.34 4.64
N SER A 192 -16.06 16.76 5.80
CA SER A 192 -16.80 16.49 7.03
C SER A 192 -18.19 17.07 6.82
N MET A 193 -19.22 16.23 6.71
CA MET A 193 -20.58 16.70 6.88
C MET A 193 -20.66 17.18 8.32
N VAL A 194 -20.47 18.48 8.51
CA VAL A 194 -20.87 19.16 9.72
C VAL A 194 -22.39 19.09 9.68
N LEU A 195 -22.96 18.19 10.48
CA LEU A 195 -24.36 18.24 10.85
C LEU A 195 -24.52 19.27 11.97
#